data_AF-A0A940ZZI6-F1
#
_entry.id   AF-A0A940ZZI6-F1
#
_cell.length_a   1.000
_cell.length_b   1.000
_cell.length_c   1.000
_cell.angle_alpha   90.00
_cell.angle_beta   90.00
_cell.angle_gamma   90.00
#
_symmetry.space_group_name_H-M   'P 1'
#
loop_
_entity.id
_entity.type
_entity.pdbx_description
1 polymer ?
#
loop_
_entity_poly.entity_id
_entity_poly.type
_entity_poly.pdbx_seq_one_letter_code
_entity_poly.pdbx_strand_id
1 'polypeptide(L)' 'MPVQKFRSIEEMSRAPVPVRDGDCFERFVRHCARLLRLMPRHYPRGVFRFRTIEEAQAARRNASRPDSA' A
#
# COMPACT_ATOMS: atom_id res chain seq x y z
N MET A 1 -22.17 -18.79 -5.76
CA MET A 1 -22.21 -17.31 -5.84
C MET A 1 -23.30 -16.95 -6.83
N PRO A 2 -24.37 -16.24 -6.44
CA PRO A 2 -25.43 -15.91 -7.36
C PRO A 2 -24.90 -15.00 -8.47
N VAL A 3 -25.16 -15.35 -9.73
CA VAL A 3 -24.76 -14.55 -10.89
C VAL A 3 -25.74 -13.39 -11.03
N GLN A 4 -25.25 -12.15 -10.93
CA GLN A 4 -26.06 -10.96 -11.20
C GLN A 4 -26.05 -10.68 -12.70
N LYS A 5 -27.24 -10.60 -13.30
CA LYS A 5 -27.41 -10.22 -14.70
C LYS A 5 -27.98 -8.80 -14.74
N PHE A 6 -27.27 -7.90 -15.40
CA PHE A 6 -27.73 -6.54 -15.66
C PHE A 6 -28.14 -6.42 -17.13
N ARG A 7 -29.17 -5.62 -17.40
CA ARG A 7 -29.68 -5.39 -18.76
C ARG A 7 -28.85 -4.35 -19.51
N SER A 8 -28.09 -3.51 -18.80
CA SER A 8 -27.14 -2.55 -19.39
C SER A 8 -25.92 -2.28 -18.51
N ILE A 9 -24.88 -1.66 -19.10
CA ILE A 9 -23.65 -1.24 -18.40
C ILE A 9 -23.93 -0.13 -17.39
N GLU A 10 -24.89 0.76 -17.70
CA GLU A 10 -25.29 1.86 -16.81
C GLU A 10 -25.97 1.32 -15.55
N GLU A 11 -26.82 0.30 -15.71
CA GLU A 11 -27.45 -0.41 -14.59
C GLU A 11 -26.39 -1.10 -13.73
N MET A 12 -25.42 -1.78 -14.36
CA MET A 12 -24.30 -2.41 -13.66
C MET A 12 -23.46 -1.39 -12.87
N SER A 13 -23.20 -0.21 -13.43
CA SER A 13 -22.39 0.83 -12.78
C SER A 13 -23.08 1.45 -11.55
N ARG A 14 -24.41 1.48 -11.54
CA ARG A 14 -25.21 1.97 -10.40
C ARG A 14 -25.45 0.90 -9.33
N ALA A 15 -25.21 -0.37 -9.65
CA ALA A 15 -25.44 -1.46 -8.71
C ALA A 15 -24.48 -1.34 -7.50
N PRO A 16 -24.98 -1.50 -6.26
CA PRO A 16 -24.11 -1.50 -5.09
C PRO A 16 -23.13 -2.68 -5.18
N VAL A 17 -21.84 -2.42 -4.94
CA VAL A 17 -20.82 -3.47 -4.95
C VAL A 17 -21.10 -4.39 -3.75
N PRO A 18 -21.39 -5.69 -3.98
CA PRO A 18 -21.63 -6.61 -2.89
C PRO A 18 -20.32 -6.82 -2.12
N VAL A 19 -20.26 -6.32 -0.89
CA VAL A 19 -19.17 -6.60 0.03
C VAL A 19 -19.70 -7.59 1.06
N ARG A 20 -18.92 -8.65 1.35
CA ARG A 20 -19.26 -9.57 2.44
C ARG A 20 -18.95 -8.90 3.77
N ASP A 21 -19.90 -8.96 4.70
CA ASP A 21 -19.69 -8.49 6.06
C ASP A 21 -18.48 -9.24 6.67
N GLY A 22 -17.53 -8.47 7.21
CA GLY A 22 -16.28 -8.98 7.79
C GLY A 22 -15.04 -8.99 6.88
N ASP A 23 -15.15 -8.72 5.56
CA ASP A 23 -13.99 -8.72 4.63
C ASP A 23 -13.46 -7.29 4.33
N CYS A 24 -14.06 -6.28 4.97
CA CYS A 24 -13.71 -4.87 4.76
C CYS A 24 -12.30 -4.55 5.27
N PHE A 25 -11.90 -5.10 6.42
CA PHE A 25 -10.59 -4.81 7.03
C PHE A 25 -9.45 -5.48 6.26
N GLU A 26 -9.62 -6.74 5.87
CA GLU A 26 -8.65 -7.50 5.07
C GLU A 26 -8.51 -6.90 3.67
N ARG A 27 -9.62 -6.41 3.09
CA ARG A 27 -9.57 -5.64 1.84
C ARG A 27 -8.83 -4.32 2.01
N PHE A 28 -9.04 -3.61 3.12
CA PHE A 28 -8.33 -2.38 3.45
C PHE A 28 -6.82 -2.63 3.62
N VAL A 29 -6.41 -3.64 4.41
CA VAL A 29 -4.99 -4.01 4.58
C VAL A 29 -4.35 -4.40 3.25
N ARG A 30 -5.03 -5.19 2.41
CA ARG A 30 -4.56 -5.50 1.05
C ARG A 30 -4.37 -4.25 0.18
N HIS A 31 -5.24 -3.27 0.34
CA HIS A 31 -5.15 -2.00 -0.38
C HIS A 31 -4.00 -1.12 0.13
N CYS A 32 -3.83 -0.99 1.44
CA CYS A 32 -2.70 -0.26 2.04
C CYS A 32 -1.36 -0.91 1.68
N ALA A 33 -1.27 -2.24 1.72
CA ALA A 33 -0.08 -2.97 1.27
C ALA A 33 0.24 -2.73 -0.21
N ARG A 34 -0.79 -2.53 -1.04
CA ARG A 34 -0.62 -2.17 -2.45
C ARG A 34 -0.13 -0.73 -2.62
N LEU A 35 -0.70 0.22 -1.89
CA LEU A 35 -0.28 1.63 -1.93
C LEU A 35 1.16 1.81 -1.44
N LEU A 36 1.56 1.13 -0.36
CA LEU A 36 2.94 1.16 0.15
C LEU A 36 3.99 0.57 -0.81
N ARG A 37 3.54 -0.22 -1.81
CA ARG A 37 4.37 -0.72 -2.90
C ARG A 37 4.49 0.26 -4.06
N LEU A 38 3.56 1.20 -4.21
CA LEU A 38 3.52 2.17 -5.31
C LEU A 38 4.12 3.52 -4.92
N MET A 39 4.16 3.85 -3.63
CA MET A 39 4.82 5.07 -3.15
C MET A 39 6.35 4.97 -3.30
N PRO A 40 7.04 6.04 -3.74
CA PRO A 40 8.48 6.05 -3.88
C PRO A 40 9.15 5.94 -2.51
N ARG A 41 9.87 4.84 -2.33
CA ARG A 41 10.67 4.54 -1.15
C ARG A 41 12.09 4.99 -1.44
N HIS A 42 12.44 6.26 -1.18
CA HIS A 42 13.81 6.72 -1.45
C HIS A 42 14.77 6.36 -0.31
N TYR A 43 15.11 5.08 -0.26
CA TYR A 43 16.19 4.59 0.60
C TYR A 43 17.50 4.67 -0.21
N PRO A 44 18.56 5.31 0.32
CA PRO A 44 19.86 5.34 -0.32
C PRO A 44 20.37 3.90 -0.46
N ARG A 45 20.79 3.54 -1.66
CA ARG A 45 21.23 2.19 -2.01
C ARG A 45 22.74 2.06 -1.75
N GLY A 46 23.18 0.98 -1.09
CA GLY A 46 24.61 0.68 -0.87
C GLY A 46 24.90 -0.11 0.42
N VAL A 47 26.13 -0.64 0.54
CA VAL A 47 26.66 -1.19 1.80
C VAL A 47 27.34 -0.06 2.55
N PHE A 48 26.76 0.31 3.68
CA PHE A 48 27.30 1.35 4.53
C PHE A 48 28.05 0.71 5.69
N ARG A 49 29.32 1.10 5.85
CA ARG A 49 30.10 0.74 7.04
C ARG A 49 29.93 1.84 8.06
N PHE A 50 29.26 1.50 9.15
CA PHE A 50 29.11 2.37 10.31
C PHE A 50 30.09 1.93 11.37
N ARG A 51 30.61 2.89 12.12
CA ARG A 51 31.55 2.60 13.21
C ARG A 51 30.82 2.06 14.44
N THR A 52 29.52 2.37 14.56
CA THR A 52 28.67 1.98 15.68
C THR A 52 27.27 1.57 15.22
N ILE A 53 26.52 0.88 16.09
CA ILE A 53 25.15 0.41 15.80
C ILE A 53 24.19 1.61 15.77
N GLU A 54 24.42 2.59 16.64
CA GLU A 54 23.63 3.81 16.76
C GLU A 54 23.66 4.63 15.46
N GLU A 55 24.83 4.68 14.81
CA GLU A 55 25.04 5.36 13.53
C GLU A 55 24.32 4.62 12.38
N ALA A 56 24.34 3.29 12.37
CA ALA A 56 23.62 2.49 11.40
C ALA A 56 22.09 2.69 11.50
N GLN A 57 21.58 2.74 12.74
CA GLN A 57 20.16 2.99 12.99
C GLN A 57 19.76 4.43 12.62
N ALA A 58 20.63 5.41 12.84
CA ALA A 58 20.41 6.79 12.44
C ALA A 58 20.32 6.94 10.91
N ALA A 59 21.24 6.30 10.18
CA ALA A 59 21.23 6.29 8.71
C ALA A 59 19.97 5.63 8.13
N ARG A 60 19.52 4.51 8.71
CA ARG A 60 18.29 3.81 8.30
C ARG A 60 17.04 4.67 8.51
N ARG A 61 17.01 5.51 9.55
CA ARG A 61 15.92 6.45 9.81
C ARG A 61 15.93 7.61 8.81
N ASN A 62 17.10 8.15 8.48
CA ASN A 62 17.23 9.25 7.51
C ASN A 62 16.91 8.80 6.08
N ALA A 63 17.28 7.56 5.74
CA ALA A 63 16.90 6.86 4.52
C ALA A 63 15.39 6.66 4.31
N SER A 64 14.61 6.58 5.38
CA SER A 64 13.15 6.47 5.31
C SER A 64 12.45 7.83 5.21
N ARG A 65 13.20 8.93 5.25
CA ARG A 65 12.69 10.29 5.18
C ARG A 65 12.61 10.69 3.69
N PRO A 66 11.44 11.11 3.17
CA PRO A 66 11.35 11.55 1.79
C PRO A 66 12.26 12.77 1.61
N ASP A 67 13.02 12.80 0.51
CA ASP A 67 13.86 13.96 0.13
C ASP A 67 12.98 15.21 0.17
N SER A 68 13.36 16.18 1.01
CA SER A 68 12.76 17.51 0.97
C SER A 68 13.38 18.25 -0.20
N ALA A 69 12.80 18.03 -1.39
CA ALA A 69 13.06 18.80 -2.60
C ALA A 69 11.75 19.45 -3.05
#